data_AF-A0A660U393-F1
#
_entry.id   AF-A0A660U393-F1
#
_cell.length_a   1.000
_cell.length_b   1.000
_cell.length_c   1.000
_cell.angle_alpha   90.00
_cell.angle_beta   90.00
_cell.angle_gamma   90.00
#
_symmetry.space_group_name_H-M   'P 1'
#
loop_
_entity.id
_entity.type
_entity.pdbx_description
1 polymer ?
#
loop_
_entity_poly.entity_id
_entity_poly.type
_entity_poly.pdbx_seq_one_letter_code
_entity_poly.pdbx_strand_id
1 'polypeptide(L)' 'VDTKGGVGFSFYPVNIEELIAVADAGKIMPPKSTWFSPKLRSGLLIHGF' A
#
# COMPACT_ATOMS: atom_id res chain seq x y z
N VAL A 1 -4.77 16.45 18.25
CA VAL A 1 -5.20 16.65 16.85
C VAL A 1 -4.57 17.95 16.40
N ASP A 2 -3.73 17.90 15.37
CA ASP A 2 -2.92 19.04 14.93
C ASP A 2 -3.84 20.20 14.50
N THR A 3 -3.81 21.29 15.28
CA THR A 3 -4.56 22.53 15.09
C THR A 3 -3.68 23.60 14.44
N LYS A 4 -2.86 23.22 13.46
CA LYS A 4 -2.12 24.13 12.58
C LYS A 4 -2.30 23.67 11.14
N GLY A 5 -2.47 24.63 10.22
CA GLY A 5 -2.87 24.37 8.82
C GLY A 5 -2.09 23.22 8.17
N GLY A 6 -2.82 22.28 7.56
CA GLY A 6 -2.28 21.12 6.87
C GLY A 6 -2.54 21.17 5.36
N VAL A 7 -1.72 20.45 4.61
CA VAL A 7 -1.91 20.21 3.17
C VAL A 7 -2.18 18.74 2.93
N GLY A 8 -3.19 18.44 2.13
CA GLY A 8 -3.53 17.09 1.69
C GLY A 8 -3.07 16.86 0.26
N PHE A 9 -2.52 15.68 0.00
CA PHE A 9 -2.18 15.24 -1.36
C PHE A 9 -3.09 14.08 -1.75
N SER A 10 -3.63 14.15 -2.96
CA SER A 10 -4.35 13.05 -3.60
C SER A 10 -3.54 12.56 -4.78
N PHE A 11 -3.53 11.25 -4.97
CA PHE A 11 -2.79 10.58 -6.05
C PHE A 11 -3.79 9.80 -6.90
N TYR A 12 -3.49 9.67 -8.19
CA TYR A 12 -4.24 8.76 -9.05
C TYR A 12 -4.06 7.31 -8.57
N PRO A 13 -5.11 6.48 -8.65
CA PRO A 13 -5.00 5.08 -8.32
C PRO A 13 -4.02 4.39 -9.26
N VAL A 14 -3.14 3.58 -8.71
CA VAL A 14 -2.16 2.78 -9.47
C VAL A 14 -2.88 1.63 -10.16
N ASN A 15 -2.57 1.40 -11.44
CA ASN A 15 -3.11 0.26 -12.17
C ASN A 15 -2.33 -1.02 -11.86
N ILE A 16 -2.97 -2.19 -12.01
CA ILE A 16 -2.36 -3.47 -11.66
C ILE A 16 -1.13 -3.79 -12.54
N GLU A 17 -1.15 -3.42 -13.82
CA GLU A 17 -0.02 -3.65 -14.73
C GLU A 17 1.21 -2.82 -14.33
N GLU A 18 1.01 -1.59 -13.86
CA GLU A 18 2.10 -0.73 -13.39
C GLU A 18 2.73 -1.28 -12.11
N LEU A 19 1.89 -1.78 -11.20
CA LEU A 19 2.36 -2.43 -9.97
C LEU A 19 3.25 -3.63 -10.29
N ILE A 20 2.82 -4.48 -11.24
CA ILE A 20 3.57 -5.67 -11.66
C ILE A 20 4.91 -5.24 -12.31
N ALA A 21 4.88 -4.26 -13.20
CA ALA A 21 6.09 -3.76 -13.87
C ALA A 21 7.14 -3.21 -12.88
N VAL A 22 6.70 -2.54 -11.78
CA VAL A 22 7.60 -2.07 -10.71
C VAL A 22 8.26 -3.25 -9.99
N ALA A 23 7.49 -4.31 -9.70
CA ALA A 23 8.01 -5.51 -9.05
C ALA A 23 8.99 -6.28 -9.95
N ASP A 24 8.66 -6.45 -11.23
CA ASP A 24 9.53 -7.11 -12.22
C ASP A 24 10.85 -6.37 -12.42
N ALA A 25 10.83 -5.04 -12.28
CA ALA A 25 12.02 -4.20 -12.29
C ALA A 25 12.85 -4.26 -10.99
N GLY A 26 12.46 -5.08 -10.00
CA GLY A 26 13.13 -5.19 -8.71
C GLY A 26 13.03 -3.92 -7.85
N LYS A 27 12.02 -3.08 -8.10
CA LYS A 27 11.80 -1.80 -7.39
C LYS A 27 10.70 -1.94 -6.34
N ILE A 28 10.57 -0.91 -5.51
CA ILE A 28 9.62 -0.86 -4.40
C ILE A 28 8.70 0.35 -4.57
N MET A 29 7.40 0.16 -4.38
CA MET A 29 6.41 1.25 -4.35
C MET A 29 6.61 2.14 -3.11
N PRO A 30 6.38 3.46 -3.19
CA PRO A 30 6.41 4.32 -2.02
C PRO A 30 5.43 3.82 -0.93
N PRO A 31 5.78 3.96 0.36
CA PRO A 31 4.92 3.51 1.44
C PRO A 31 3.54 4.18 1.37
N LYS A 32 2.48 3.38 1.51
CA LYS A 32 1.07 3.82 1.51
C LYS A 32 0.56 4.43 0.19
N SER A 33 1.27 4.21 -0.92
CA SER A 33 0.84 4.65 -2.26
C SER A 33 -0.18 3.72 -2.94
N THR A 34 -0.46 2.52 -2.39
CA THR A 34 -1.39 1.54 -2.98
C THR A 34 -2.36 0.95 -1.95
N TRP A 35 -3.57 0.60 -2.40
CA TRP A 35 -4.60 -0.05 -1.59
C TRP A 35 -5.23 -1.25 -2.33
N PHE A 36 -5.10 -2.45 -1.76
CA PHE A 36 -5.74 -3.66 -2.29
C PHE A 36 -7.13 -3.91 -1.68
N SER A 37 -8.07 -4.32 -2.52
CA SER A 37 -9.39 -4.84 -2.11
C SER A 37 -9.77 -6.05 -2.99
N PRO A 38 -10.18 -7.19 -2.39
CA PRO A 38 -10.24 -7.46 -0.96
C PRO A 38 -8.83 -7.50 -0.34
N LYS A 39 -8.74 -7.20 0.96
CA LYS A 39 -7.48 -7.41 1.69
C LYS A 39 -7.15 -8.90 1.64
N LEU A 40 -5.85 -9.21 1.49
CA LEU A 40 -5.37 -10.58 1.67
C LEU A 40 -5.89 -11.08 3.02
N ARG A 41 -6.52 -12.27 3.03
CA ARG A 41 -6.96 -12.90 4.27
C ARG A 41 -5.73 -13.04 5.16
N SER A 42 -5.71 -12.35 6.29
CA SER A 42 -4.63 -12.45 7.26
C SER A 42 -4.59 -13.89 7.81
N GLY A 43 -3.66 -14.70 7.31
CA GLY A 43 -3.37 -16.01 7.87
C GLY A 43 -2.51 -15.85 9.13
N LEU A 44 -3.11 -15.37 10.22
CA LEU A 44 -2.44 -15.29 11.51
C LEU A 44 -2.29 -16.72 12.06
N LEU A 45 -1.09 -17.28 11.97
CA LEU A 45 -0.74 -18.54 12.60
C LEU A 45 -0.02 -18.22 13.92
N ILE A 46 -0.65 -18.56 15.05
CA ILE A 46 -0.05 -18.47 16.38
C ILE A 46 0.34 -19.89 16.80
N HIS A 47 1.63 -20.15 16.97
CA HIS A 47 2.13 -21.35 17.64
C HIS A 47 2.52 -20.96 19.07
N GLY A 48 1.65 -21.27 20.03
CA GLY A 48 1.95 -21.16 21.46
C GLY A 48 2.64 -22.43 21.94
N PHE A 49 3.80 -22.29 22.55
CA PHE A 49 4.46 -23.35 23.31
C PHE A 49 3.71 -23.62 24.62
#